data_AF-A0A7S4Q059-F1
#
_entry.id   AF-A0A7S4Q059-F1
#
_cell.length_a   1.000
_cell.length_b   1.000
_cell.length_c   1.000
_cell.angle_alpha   90.00
_cell.angle_beta   90.00
_cell.angle_gamma   90.00
#
_symmetry.space_group_name_H-M   'P 1'
#
loop_
_entity.id
_entity.type
_entity.pdbx_description
1 polymer ?
#
loop_
_entity_poly.entity_id
_entity_poly.type
_entity_poly.pdbx_seq_one_letter_code
_entity_poly.pdbx_strand_id
1 'polypeptide(L)'
;LLTFVPVTAADHAWLVAEQPREVNFDGAMVEAPRRKDPRSGGPNLIVSRLNLISGAQASVLVTGVRLGRGGGRSVFTLTTYQSAELRHTVDELAHFEGFFQPGRAALQGTLRSLYATQPQANPALSSLPARGLEEAQATFHMSFSFAVAFEDHLLLRCEGDGAYKLKADPRFAVFRLREAKAGVQREPVQAQVQPRGGHTVDVLFVGGMPRTPVLQPGREAEVVVWV
;
A
#
# COMPACT_ATOMS: atom_id res chain seq x y z
N LEU A 1 13.65 9.40 -6.81
CA LEU A 1 14.94 10.12 -6.79
C LEU A 1 15.59 9.83 -5.45
N LEU A 2 16.81 9.29 -5.44
CA LEU A 2 17.63 9.11 -4.24
C LEU A 2 18.64 10.26 -4.16
N THR A 3 18.75 10.92 -3.01
CA THR A 3 19.67 12.05 -2.80
C THR A 3 20.38 11.88 -1.47
N PHE A 4 21.70 12.05 -1.44
CA PHE A 4 22.51 11.93 -0.23
C PHE A 4 23.84 12.69 -0.37
N VAL A 5 24.53 12.91 0.74
CA VAL A 5 25.88 13.50 0.78
C VAL A 5 26.83 12.43 1.32
N PRO A 6 27.77 11.90 0.51
CA PRO A 6 28.74 10.90 0.95
C PRO A 6 29.80 11.57 1.83
N VAL A 7 30.27 10.86 2.85
CA VAL A 7 31.37 11.33 3.71
C VAL A 7 32.70 11.08 3.01
N THR A 8 32.79 10.02 2.22
CA THR A 8 34.01 9.60 1.55
C THR A 8 33.75 9.37 0.05
N ALA A 9 34.78 9.57 -0.77
CA ALA A 9 34.68 9.27 -2.20
C ALA A 9 34.46 7.77 -2.44
N ALA A 10 33.55 7.45 -3.35
CA ALA A 10 33.17 6.09 -3.71
C ALA A 10 32.64 6.04 -5.15
N ASP A 11 32.63 4.86 -5.77
CA ASP A 11 32.11 4.71 -7.14
C ASP A 11 30.87 3.79 -7.21
N HIS A 12 30.62 3.04 -6.14
CA HIS A 12 29.55 2.07 -6.07
C HIS A 12 28.67 2.37 -4.87
N ALA A 13 27.37 2.09 -4.99
CA ALA A 13 26.46 2.09 -3.86
C ALA A 13 25.50 0.91 -3.95
N TRP A 14 25.18 0.35 -2.79
CA TRP A 14 24.20 -0.70 -2.60
C TRP A 14 23.06 -0.13 -1.77
N LEU A 15 21.90 -0.02 -2.39
CA LEU A 15 20.64 0.34 -1.76
C LEU A 15 19.85 -0.93 -1.45
N VAL A 16 19.42 -1.09 -0.21
CA VAL A 16 18.58 -2.19 0.26
C VAL A 16 17.23 -1.63 0.67
N ALA A 17 16.14 -2.15 0.10
CA ALA A 17 14.77 -1.84 0.55
C ALA A 17 14.37 -2.77 1.70
N GLU A 18 14.21 -2.20 2.89
CA GLU A 18 13.83 -2.95 4.09
C GLU A 18 12.32 -3.00 4.25
N GLN A 19 11.66 -1.88 3.96
CA GLN A 19 10.22 -1.73 4.00
C GLN A 19 9.72 -0.85 2.85
N PRO A 20 8.50 -1.08 2.33
CA PRO A 20 7.67 -2.26 2.57
C PRO A 20 8.29 -3.56 2.04
N ARG A 21 7.84 -4.72 2.52
CA ARG A 21 8.34 -6.03 2.02
C ARG A 21 8.02 -6.18 0.53
N GLU A 22 8.78 -7.02 -0.17
CA GLU A 22 8.57 -7.33 -1.61
C GLU A 22 8.86 -6.18 -2.58
N VAL A 23 9.44 -5.05 -2.11
CA VAL A 23 10.05 -4.07 -3.04
C VAL A 23 11.05 -4.81 -3.91
N ASN A 24 10.99 -4.55 -5.22
CA ASN A 24 11.76 -5.31 -6.19
C ASN A 24 12.40 -4.39 -7.23
N PHE A 25 13.72 -4.52 -7.36
CA PHE A 25 14.58 -3.78 -8.26
C PHE A 25 14.98 -4.58 -9.52
N ASP A 26 14.41 -5.75 -9.80
CA ASP A 26 14.77 -6.59 -10.97
C ASP A 26 14.56 -5.82 -12.28
N GLY A 27 13.45 -5.09 -12.39
CA GLY A 27 13.13 -4.22 -13.53
C GLY A 27 13.69 -2.80 -13.44
N ALA A 28 14.39 -2.47 -12.35
CA ALA A 28 14.85 -1.11 -12.13
C ALA A 28 15.91 -0.68 -13.13
N MET A 29 15.87 0.59 -13.53
CA MET A 29 16.83 1.25 -14.41
C MET A 29 17.41 2.46 -13.71
N VAL A 30 18.67 2.76 -14.03
CA VAL A 30 19.36 3.97 -13.60
C VAL A 30 19.80 4.77 -14.81
N GLU A 31 19.76 6.09 -14.70
CA GLU A 31 20.15 6.98 -15.79
C GLU A 31 21.66 6.93 -16.06
N ALA A 32 22.04 6.90 -17.34
CA ALA A 32 23.43 7.00 -17.76
C ALA A 32 24.07 8.32 -17.24
N PRO A 33 25.38 8.36 -16.91
CA PRO A 33 26.41 7.35 -17.17
C PRO A 33 26.46 6.20 -16.15
N ARG A 34 25.59 6.22 -15.13
CA ARG A 34 25.53 5.21 -14.06
C ARG A 34 25.05 3.88 -14.64
N ARG A 35 25.40 2.78 -13.97
CA ARG A 35 24.98 1.44 -14.40
C ARG A 35 24.49 0.62 -13.22
N LYS A 36 23.34 -0.03 -13.42
CA LYS A 36 22.86 -1.07 -12.53
C LYS A 36 23.73 -2.30 -12.69
N ASP A 37 24.21 -2.82 -11.57
CA ASP A 37 25.01 -4.04 -11.54
C ASP A 37 24.11 -5.28 -11.73
N PRO A 38 24.54 -6.32 -12.48
CA PRO A 38 23.79 -7.56 -12.68
C PRO A 38 23.42 -8.30 -11.39
N ARG A 39 24.14 -8.07 -10.28
CA ARG A 39 23.84 -8.66 -8.96
C ARG A 39 22.66 -7.99 -8.27
N SER A 40 22.14 -6.88 -8.81
CA SER A 40 20.91 -6.26 -8.31
C SER A 40 19.73 -7.22 -8.50
N GLY A 41 18.92 -7.39 -7.46
CA GLY A 41 17.72 -8.20 -7.54
C GLY A 41 16.92 -8.22 -6.24
N GLY A 42 15.61 -8.45 -6.36
CA GLY A 42 14.69 -8.36 -5.24
C GLY A 42 14.83 -7.00 -4.54
N PRO A 43 15.02 -6.94 -3.21
CA PRO A 43 15.15 -5.69 -2.47
C PRO A 43 16.51 -4.99 -2.64
N ASN A 44 17.43 -5.53 -3.44
CA ASN A 44 18.79 -5.01 -3.59
C ASN A 44 18.99 -4.30 -4.92
N LEU A 45 19.46 -3.06 -4.86
CA LEU A 45 19.91 -2.30 -6.03
C LEU A 45 21.37 -1.91 -5.83
N ILE A 46 22.24 -2.38 -6.74
CA ILE A 46 23.65 -2.00 -6.77
C ILE A 46 23.86 -1.11 -7.99
N VAL A 47 24.41 0.08 -7.76
CA VAL A 47 24.70 1.08 -8.78
C VAL A 47 26.20 1.34 -8.82
N SER A 48 26.76 1.34 -10.02
CA SER A 48 28.17 1.61 -10.32
C SER A 48 28.31 2.90 -11.13
N ARG A 49 29.54 3.42 -11.24
CA ARG A 49 29.88 4.67 -11.94
C ARG A 49 29.17 5.88 -11.33
N LEU A 50 29.07 5.90 -10.00
CA LEU A 50 28.49 7.02 -9.28
C LEU A 50 29.42 8.23 -9.22
N ASN A 51 30.74 8.01 -9.29
CA ASN A 51 31.76 9.07 -9.14
C ASN A 51 31.46 10.00 -7.97
N LEU A 52 31.20 9.44 -6.79
CA LEU A 52 30.84 10.21 -5.60
C LEU A 52 32.04 11.01 -5.10
N ILE A 53 31.80 12.29 -4.84
CA ILE A 53 32.78 13.22 -4.30
C ILE A 53 32.43 13.48 -2.84
N SER A 54 33.39 13.28 -1.93
CA SER A 54 33.23 13.54 -0.49
C SER A 54 32.66 14.94 -0.24
N GLY A 55 31.61 15.01 0.59
CA GLY A 55 30.94 16.26 0.97
C GLY A 55 30.04 16.87 -0.10
N ALA A 56 30.00 16.33 -1.33
CA ALA A 56 29.16 16.84 -2.41
C ALA A 56 27.85 16.05 -2.54
N GLN A 57 26.73 16.75 -2.66
CA GLN A 57 25.43 16.10 -2.84
C GLN A 57 25.40 15.28 -4.14
N ALA A 58 25.02 14.01 -4.01
CA ALA A 58 24.79 13.09 -5.11
C ALA A 58 23.30 12.79 -5.24
N SER A 59 22.83 12.67 -6.49
CA SER A 59 21.44 12.31 -6.79
C SER A 59 21.37 11.26 -7.88
N VAL A 60 20.59 10.20 -7.64
CA VAL A 60 20.40 9.08 -8.56
C VAL A 60 18.91 8.90 -8.84
N LEU A 61 18.53 9.03 -10.11
CA LEU A 61 17.19 8.67 -10.55
C LEU A 61 17.13 7.17 -10.82
N VAL A 62 16.22 6.49 -10.11
CA VAL A 62 15.89 5.09 -10.32
C VAL A 62 14.46 5.01 -10.81
N THR A 63 14.25 4.36 -11.94
CA THR A 63 12.92 4.12 -12.55
C THR A 63 12.66 2.62 -12.67
N GLY A 64 11.42 2.22 -12.99
CA GLY A 64 11.08 0.80 -13.16
C GLY A 64 11.12 -0.03 -11.87
N VAL A 65 11.05 0.62 -10.71
CA VAL A 65 11.00 -0.07 -9.41
C VAL A 65 9.60 -0.62 -9.17
N ARG A 66 9.49 -1.91 -8.85
CA ARG A 66 8.23 -2.47 -8.36
C ARG A 66 8.12 -2.21 -6.87
N LEU A 67 7.09 -1.46 -6.48
CA LEU A 67 6.79 -1.16 -5.10
C LEU A 67 6.41 -2.42 -4.31
N GLY A 68 6.62 -2.39 -2.99
CA GLY A 68 6.42 -3.56 -2.13
C GLY A 68 4.94 -3.92 -1.95
N ARG A 69 4.67 -4.99 -1.20
CA ARG A 69 3.30 -5.36 -0.82
C ARG A 69 2.79 -4.45 0.30
N GLY A 70 1.57 -3.95 0.12
CA GLY A 70 0.93 -3.01 1.05
C GLY A 70 1.32 -1.58 0.71
N GLY A 71 1.39 -0.73 1.72
CA GLY A 71 2.18 0.48 1.60
C GLY A 71 2.75 0.86 2.96
N GLY A 72 3.11 2.11 3.14
CA GLY A 72 3.68 2.62 4.38
C GLY A 72 4.89 3.48 4.14
N ARG A 73 5.53 3.89 5.23
CA ARG A 73 6.83 4.55 5.14
C ARG A 73 7.84 3.57 4.57
N SER A 74 8.50 3.95 3.48
CA SER A 74 9.61 3.16 2.95
C SER A 74 10.86 3.40 3.78
N VAL A 75 11.60 2.32 4.02
CA VAL A 75 12.84 2.34 4.81
C VAL A 75 13.91 1.66 3.98
N PHE A 76 15.06 2.32 3.89
CA PHE A 76 16.18 1.85 3.10
C PHE A 76 17.48 1.92 3.89
N THR A 77 18.42 1.08 3.49
CA THR A 77 19.83 1.21 3.88
C THR A 77 20.67 1.43 2.63
N LEU A 78 21.58 2.41 2.69
CA LEU A 78 22.48 2.75 1.61
C LEU A 78 23.92 2.56 2.08
N THR A 79 24.68 1.74 1.37
CA THR A 79 26.09 1.47 1.66
C THR A 79 26.93 1.83 0.44
N THR A 80 28.00 2.59 0.61
CA THR A 80 28.91 2.97 -0.50
C THR A 80 30.20 2.15 -0.48
N TYR A 81 30.78 1.95 -1.67
CA TYR A 81 31.99 1.16 -1.87
C TYR A 81 32.92 1.83 -2.88
N GLN A 82 34.24 1.66 -2.69
CA GLN A 82 35.24 2.14 -3.64
C GLN A 82 35.31 1.31 -4.91
N SER A 83 34.95 0.02 -4.83
CA SER A 83 35.16 -0.94 -5.91
C SER A 83 33.97 -1.88 -6.12
N ALA A 84 33.96 -2.55 -7.27
CA ALA A 84 32.89 -3.44 -7.69
C ALA A 84 32.84 -4.74 -6.88
N GLU A 85 33.89 -5.11 -6.14
CA GLU A 85 33.89 -6.31 -5.30
C GLU A 85 32.99 -6.19 -4.06
N LEU A 86 32.57 -4.97 -3.69
CA LEU A 86 31.71 -4.68 -2.55
C LEU A 86 32.24 -5.23 -1.20
N ARG A 87 33.56 -5.35 -1.06
CA ARG A 87 34.21 -5.94 0.13
C ARG A 87 34.51 -4.92 1.22
N HIS A 88 34.79 -3.68 0.83
CA HIS A 88 35.20 -2.63 1.74
C HIS A 88 34.14 -1.53 1.74
N THR A 89 33.24 -1.61 2.73
CA THR A 89 32.27 -0.56 3.00
C THR A 89 33.00 0.73 3.34
N VAL A 90 32.55 1.82 2.74
CA VAL A 90 33.10 3.15 2.91
C VAL A 90 32.22 3.96 3.85
N ASP A 91 30.99 4.22 3.40
CA ASP A 91 29.97 4.90 4.21
C ASP A 91 28.71 4.03 4.28
N GLU A 92 27.95 4.19 5.36
CA GLU A 92 26.65 3.55 5.54
C GLU A 92 25.64 4.56 6.10
N LEU A 93 24.48 4.63 5.46
CA LEU A 93 23.30 5.31 5.94
C LEU A 93 22.20 4.26 6.14
N ALA A 94 22.08 3.76 7.37
CA ALA A 94 21.14 2.72 7.72
C ALA A 94 19.75 3.27 8.08
N HIS A 95 18.72 2.49 7.78
CA HIS A 95 17.33 2.72 8.19
C HIS A 95 16.77 4.12 7.88
N PHE A 96 17.21 4.74 6.79
CA PHE A 96 16.71 6.06 6.44
C PHE A 96 15.32 5.98 5.83
N GLU A 97 14.51 6.96 6.19
CA GLU A 97 13.13 7.06 5.75
C GLU A 97 13.04 7.65 4.34
N GLY A 98 12.32 6.95 3.46
CA GLY A 98 12.06 7.39 2.10
C GLY A 98 10.69 8.03 1.95
N PHE A 99 9.99 7.64 0.89
CA PHE A 99 8.64 8.10 0.58
C PHE A 99 7.57 7.24 1.29
N PHE A 100 6.34 7.74 1.31
CA PHE A 100 5.19 6.95 1.72
C PHE A 100 4.60 6.23 0.51
N GLN A 101 4.62 4.91 0.55
CA GLN A 101 3.94 4.06 -0.42
C GLN A 101 2.44 4.00 -0.08
N PRO A 102 1.53 4.18 -1.06
CA PRO A 102 0.09 4.04 -0.83
C PRO A 102 -0.28 2.57 -0.55
N GLY A 103 -1.40 2.38 0.16
CA GLY A 103 -1.96 1.05 0.41
C GLY A 103 -2.51 0.43 -0.88
N ARG A 104 -3.03 -0.79 -0.80
CA ARG A 104 -3.70 -1.44 -1.93
C ARG A 104 -5.19 -1.53 -1.64
N ALA A 105 -6.02 -1.26 -2.65
CA ALA A 105 -7.43 -1.61 -2.66
C ALA A 105 -7.72 -2.42 -3.92
N ALA A 106 -8.36 -3.57 -3.78
CA ALA A 106 -8.78 -4.42 -4.88
C ALA A 106 -10.25 -4.78 -4.70
N LEU A 107 -11.05 -4.65 -5.76
CA LEU A 107 -12.43 -5.12 -5.75
C LEU A 107 -12.43 -6.65 -5.72
N GLN A 108 -13.22 -7.23 -4.83
CA GLN A 108 -13.44 -8.66 -4.75
C GLN A 108 -14.76 -9.02 -5.44
N GLY A 109 -14.67 -9.62 -6.63
CA GLY A 109 -15.82 -10.06 -7.41
C GLY A 109 -16.50 -8.93 -8.19
N THR A 110 -17.81 -9.05 -8.40
CA THR A 110 -18.66 -8.10 -9.13
C THR A 110 -19.60 -7.36 -8.18
N LEU A 111 -20.16 -6.24 -8.66
CA LEU A 111 -21.19 -5.48 -7.97
C LEU A 111 -22.45 -6.36 -7.78
N ARG A 112 -22.83 -6.64 -6.54
CA ARG A 112 -23.95 -7.53 -6.21
C ARG A 112 -25.22 -6.74 -5.95
N SER A 113 -26.26 -7.03 -6.72
CA SER A 113 -27.62 -6.50 -6.54
C SER A 113 -28.16 -6.76 -5.12
N LEU A 114 -28.96 -5.83 -4.58
CA LEU A 114 -29.66 -6.02 -3.30
C LEU A 114 -30.53 -7.30 -3.31
N TYR A 115 -31.20 -7.60 -4.43
CA TYR A 115 -32.01 -8.81 -4.59
C TYR A 115 -31.20 -10.10 -4.43
N ALA A 116 -29.93 -10.09 -4.84
CA ALA A 116 -29.03 -11.24 -4.69
C ALA A 116 -28.50 -11.39 -3.24
N THR A 117 -28.47 -10.31 -2.47
CA THR A 117 -27.89 -10.29 -1.11
C THR A 117 -28.89 -10.54 0.01
N GLN A 118 -30.21 -10.46 -0.27
CA GLN A 118 -31.28 -10.64 0.71
C GLN A 118 -32.24 -11.78 0.32
N PRO A 119 -31.80 -13.05 0.40
CA PRO A 119 -32.60 -14.19 -0.05
C PRO A 119 -33.89 -14.40 0.78
N GLN A 120 -33.96 -13.89 2.01
CA GLN A 120 -35.16 -13.96 2.84
C GLN A 120 -36.26 -12.98 2.42
N ALA A 121 -35.89 -11.81 1.90
CA ALA A 121 -36.84 -10.81 1.42
C ALA A 121 -37.13 -10.97 -0.09
N ASN A 122 -36.21 -11.58 -0.83
CA ASN A 122 -36.28 -11.76 -2.27
C ASN A 122 -36.05 -13.25 -2.60
N PRO A 123 -37.12 -14.07 -2.64
CA PRO A 123 -37.01 -15.52 -2.82
C PRO A 123 -36.51 -15.91 -4.22
N ALA A 124 -36.57 -15.01 -5.20
CA ALA A 124 -35.94 -15.20 -6.50
C ALA A 124 -34.45 -14.82 -6.40
N LEU A 125 -33.57 -15.81 -6.53
CA LEU A 125 -32.13 -15.61 -6.67
C LEU A 125 -31.86 -14.80 -7.95
N SER A 126 -31.61 -13.50 -7.81
CA SER A 126 -31.16 -12.68 -8.93
C SER A 126 -29.71 -13.05 -9.27
N SER A 127 -29.50 -13.74 -10.38
CA SER A 127 -28.18 -13.99 -10.97
C SER A 127 -27.71 -12.84 -11.87
N LEU A 128 -28.55 -11.82 -12.05
CA LEU A 128 -28.26 -10.68 -12.91
C LEU A 128 -27.31 -9.71 -12.21
N PRO A 129 -26.39 -9.08 -12.96
CA PRO A 129 -25.57 -8.00 -12.43
C PRO A 129 -26.44 -6.83 -11.96
N ALA A 130 -25.94 -6.05 -11.01
CA ALA A 130 -26.61 -4.84 -10.53
C ALA A 130 -26.91 -3.87 -11.71
N ARG A 131 -28.13 -3.35 -11.72
CA ARG A 131 -28.63 -2.43 -12.75
C ARG A 131 -28.51 -0.98 -12.27
N GLY A 132 -28.51 -0.03 -13.20
CA GLY A 132 -28.60 1.38 -12.86
C GLY A 132 -29.86 1.69 -12.06
N LEU A 133 -29.75 2.58 -11.06
CA LEU A 133 -30.80 2.95 -10.10
C LEU A 133 -31.18 1.87 -9.07
N GLU A 134 -30.42 0.78 -9.01
CA GLU A 134 -30.58 -0.27 -8.01
C GLU A 134 -29.51 -0.19 -6.91
N GLU A 135 -29.87 -0.55 -5.67
CA GLU A 135 -28.88 -0.71 -4.61
C GLU A 135 -27.98 -1.90 -4.89
N ALA A 136 -26.68 -1.69 -4.69
CA ALA A 136 -25.73 -2.77 -4.87
C ALA A 136 -24.59 -2.73 -3.86
N GLN A 137 -24.06 -3.92 -3.58
CA GLN A 137 -22.95 -4.16 -2.68
C GLN A 137 -21.66 -4.33 -3.47
N ALA A 138 -20.62 -3.64 -3.06
CA ALA A 138 -19.24 -3.89 -3.48
C ALA A 138 -18.41 -4.33 -2.28
N THR A 139 -17.62 -5.37 -2.45
CA THR A 139 -16.68 -5.86 -1.44
C THR A 139 -15.26 -5.58 -1.92
N PHE A 140 -14.46 -4.90 -1.10
CA PHE A 140 -13.08 -4.57 -1.39
C PHE A 140 -12.15 -5.28 -0.44
N HIS A 141 -11.04 -5.81 -0.95
CA HIS A 141 -9.89 -6.22 -0.16
C HIS A 141 -8.88 -5.10 -0.14
N MET A 142 -8.70 -4.50 1.03
CA MET A 142 -7.82 -3.37 1.27
C MET A 142 -6.65 -3.79 2.14
N SER A 143 -5.47 -3.27 1.87
CA SER A 143 -4.33 -3.32 2.78
C SER A 143 -3.82 -1.91 3.04
N PHE A 144 -3.68 -1.60 4.32
CA PHE A 144 -3.31 -0.27 4.77
C PHE A 144 -1.80 -0.15 4.94
N SER A 145 -1.34 1.07 4.74
CA SER A 145 0.06 1.46 4.79
C SER A 145 0.56 1.83 6.18
N PHE A 146 -0.37 2.27 7.01
CA PHE A 146 -0.16 2.74 8.36
C PHE A 146 -1.07 1.94 9.28
N ALA A 147 -0.73 1.95 10.56
CA ALA A 147 -1.64 1.43 11.56
C ALA A 147 -2.88 2.32 11.56
N VAL A 148 -4.05 1.73 11.36
CA VAL A 148 -5.32 2.41 11.51
C VAL A 148 -5.75 2.22 12.95
N ALA A 149 -5.79 3.30 13.72
CA ALA A 149 -6.20 3.30 15.11
C ALA A 149 -7.67 3.67 15.27
N PHE A 150 -8.19 3.50 16.48
CA PHE A 150 -9.45 4.14 16.85
C PHE A 150 -9.31 5.66 16.73
N GLU A 151 -10.40 6.32 16.33
CA GLU A 151 -10.49 7.75 15.98
C GLU A 151 -9.89 8.13 14.62
N ASP A 152 -9.22 7.21 13.93
CA ASP A 152 -8.81 7.47 12.54
C ASP A 152 -10.03 7.47 11.61
N HIS A 153 -9.88 8.21 10.51
CA HIS A 153 -10.89 8.36 9.48
C HIS A 153 -10.43 7.70 8.17
N LEU A 154 -11.27 6.80 7.64
CA LEU A 154 -11.15 6.30 6.28
C LEU A 154 -12.15 7.04 5.39
N LEU A 155 -11.62 7.84 4.46
CA LEU A 155 -12.43 8.54 3.47
C LEU A 155 -12.55 7.70 2.20
N LEU A 156 -13.78 7.33 1.86
CA LEU A 156 -14.10 6.62 0.63
C LEU A 156 -14.75 7.59 -0.34
N ARG A 157 -14.12 7.79 -1.49
CA ARG A 157 -14.63 8.66 -2.55
C ARG A 157 -14.86 7.87 -3.83
N CYS A 158 -16.03 8.05 -4.42
CA CYS A 158 -16.31 7.59 -5.78
C CYS A 158 -16.01 8.75 -6.74
N GLU A 159 -15.07 8.55 -7.67
CA GLU A 159 -14.65 9.56 -8.65
C GLU A 159 -15.37 9.42 -10.00
N GLY A 160 -16.29 8.47 -10.13
CA GLY A 160 -17.03 8.27 -11.37
C GLY A 160 -18.18 9.27 -11.52
N ASP A 161 -18.32 9.83 -12.71
CA ASP A 161 -19.50 10.63 -13.13
C ASP A 161 -20.76 9.76 -13.40
N GLY A 162 -20.73 8.50 -12.97
CA GLY A 162 -21.74 7.49 -13.26
C GLY A 162 -23.00 7.56 -12.38
N ALA A 163 -23.96 6.68 -12.65
CA ALA A 163 -25.26 6.62 -11.98
C ALA A 163 -25.23 6.11 -10.51
N TYR A 164 -24.05 5.86 -9.95
CA TYR A 164 -23.89 5.23 -8.63
C TYR A 164 -23.44 6.27 -7.59
N LYS A 165 -24.05 6.23 -6.41
CA LYS A 165 -23.73 7.14 -5.30
C LYS A 165 -23.41 6.32 -4.07
N LEU A 166 -22.25 6.56 -3.46
CA LEU A 166 -21.90 5.89 -2.21
C LEU A 166 -22.95 6.21 -1.14
N LYS A 167 -23.50 5.15 -0.53
CA LYS A 167 -24.49 5.27 0.55
C LYS A 167 -23.79 5.12 1.89
N ALA A 168 -24.03 6.06 2.79
CA ALA A 168 -23.73 5.87 4.21
C ALA A 168 -24.79 4.92 4.78
N ASP A 169 -24.47 3.64 4.81
CA ASP A 169 -25.39 2.56 5.14
C ASP A 169 -24.97 1.85 6.45
N PRO A 170 -25.90 1.52 7.36
CA PRO A 170 -25.58 0.78 8.58
C PRO A 170 -25.04 -0.64 8.33
N ARG A 171 -25.26 -1.19 7.12
CA ARG A 171 -24.70 -2.47 6.66
C ARG A 171 -23.27 -2.37 6.16
N PHE A 172 -22.67 -1.18 6.19
CA PHE A 172 -21.23 -1.05 5.95
C PHE A 172 -20.48 -1.84 7.01
N ALA A 173 -19.49 -2.60 6.58
CA ALA A 173 -18.71 -3.45 7.46
C ALA A 173 -17.24 -3.43 7.08
N VAL A 174 -16.38 -3.43 8.09
CA VAL A 174 -14.94 -3.67 7.95
C VAL A 174 -14.62 -4.93 8.72
N PHE A 175 -13.96 -5.88 8.06
CA PHE A 175 -13.48 -7.10 8.68
C PHE A 175 -11.96 -7.14 8.60
N ARG A 176 -11.31 -7.35 9.74
CA ARG A 176 -9.90 -7.75 9.76
C ARG A 176 -9.80 -9.20 9.33
N LEU A 177 -8.96 -9.49 8.35
CA LEU A 177 -8.70 -10.85 7.89
C LEU A 177 -7.49 -11.43 8.64
N ARG A 178 -7.65 -12.63 9.20
CA ARG A 178 -6.57 -13.40 9.82
C ARG A 178 -6.49 -14.79 9.21
N GLU A 179 -5.29 -15.22 8.86
CA GLU A 179 -5.05 -16.62 8.51
C GLU A 179 -5.09 -17.46 9.79
N ALA A 180 -5.99 -18.44 9.82
CA ALA A 180 -6.08 -19.46 10.84
C ALA A 180 -5.83 -20.85 10.22
N LYS A 181 -5.50 -21.84 11.05
CA LYS A 181 -5.25 -23.22 10.59
C LYS A 181 -6.42 -23.84 9.80
N ALA A 182 -7.64 -23.31 9.96
CA ALA A 182 -8.85 -23.77 9.29
C ALA A 182 -9.34 -22.83 8.15
N GLY A 183 -8.56 -21.83 7.74
CA GLY A 183 -8.91 -20.88 6.69
C GLY A 183 -8.84 -19.42 7.12
N VAL A 184 -9.49 -18.53 6.36
CA VAL A 184 -9.50 -17.08 6.64
C VAL A 184 -10.59 -16.77 7.67
N GLN A 185 -10.18 -16.30 8.86
CA GLN A 185 -11.08 -15.81 9.90
C GLN A 185 -11.35 -14.32 9.67
N ARG A 186 -12.64 -13.94 9.77
CA ARG A 186 -13.11 -12.55 9.68
C ARG A 186 -13.44 -12.03 11.07
N GLU A 187 -12.74 -11.01 11.51
CA GLU A 187 -13.00 -10.35 12.80
C GLU A 187 -13.61 -8.96 12.53
N PRO A 188 -14.83 -8.68 13.00
CA PRO A 188 -15.47 -7.40 12.73
C PRO A 188 -14.73 -6.26 13.43
N VAL A 189 -14.53 -5.17 12.70
CA VAL A 189 -14.00 -3.91 13.19
C VAL A 189 -15.16 -2.94 13.37
N GLN A 190 -15.29 -2.39 14.57
CA GLN A 190 -16.30 -1.40 14.85
C GLN A 190 -15.97 -0.08 14.13
N ALA A 191 -16.92 0.38 13.32
CA ALA A 191 -16.81 1.62 12.57
C ALA A 191 -18.16 2.33 12.51
N GLN A 192 -18.14 3.66 12.50
CA GLN A 192 -19.29 4.51 12.25
C GLN A 192 -19.15 5.16 10.88
N VAL A 193 -20.25 5.24 10.15
CA VAL A 193 -20.26 5.69 8.77
C VAL A 193 -21.13 6.91 8.65
N GLN A 194 -20.58 7.99 8.10
CA GLN A 194 -21.28 9.26 7.94
C GLN A 194 -21.13 9.77 6.51
N PRO A 195 -22.20 10.32 5.90
CA PRO A 195 -22.07 10.94 4.59
C PRO A 195 -21.29 12.25 4.72
N ARG A 196 -20.28 12.45 3.86
CA ARG A 196 -19.50 13.70 3.78
C ARG A 196 -19.76 14.48 2.47
N GLY A 197 -20.61 13.95 1.60
CA GLY A 197 -21.03 14.53 0.33
C GLY A 197 -21.75 13.51 -0.55
N GLY A 198 -22.14 13.88 -1.78
CA GLY A 198 -22.90 13.00 -2.68
C GLY A 198 -22.14 11.75 -3.16
N HIS A 199 -20.81 11.76 -3.11
CA HIS A 199 -19.94 10.68 -3.56
C HIS A 199 -18.83 10.38 -2.55
N THR A 200 -19.01 10.78 -1.29
CA THR A 200 -17.98 10.61 -0.27
C THR A 200 -18.60 10.17 1.04
N VAL A 201 -18.03 9.11 1.60
CA VAL A 201 -18.41 8.56 2.89
C VAL A 201 -17.19 8.61 3.79
N ASP A 202 -17.41 9.08 5.01
CA ASP A 202 -16.42 9.09 6.08
C ASP A 202 -16.68 7.92 7.01
N VAL A 203 -15.64 7.16 7.30
CA VAL A 203 -15.68 5.96 8.13
C VAL A 203 -14.76 6.19 9.32
N LEU A 204 -15.36 6.40 10.48
CA LEU A 204 -14.67 6.58 11.75
C LEU A 204 -14.50 5.23 12.44
N PHE A 205 -13.27 4.84 12.77
CA PHE A 205 -13.01 3.63 13.55
C PHE A 205 -13.29 3.89 15.04
N VAL A 206 -14.17 3.09 15.67
CA VAL A 206 -14.64 3.29 17.05
C VAL A 206 -14.49 2.03 17.88
N GLY A 207 -14.57 2.12 19.22
CA GLY A 207 -14.75 0.95 20.09
C GLY A 207 -13.57 0.56 20.99
N GLY A 208 -12.48 1.32 21.02
CA GLY A 208 -11.39 1.07 21.96
C GLY A 208 -10.65 2.34 22.37
N MET A 209 -9.51 2.16 23.05
CA MET A 209 -8.71 3.29 23.52
C MET A 209 -8.11 4.07 22.34
N PRO A 210 -8.10 5.41 22.39
CA PRO A 210 -7.49 6.25 21.36
C PRO A 210 -6.09 5.76 20.99
N ARG A 211 -5.73 5.84 19.71
CA ARG A 211 -4.42 5.43 19.18
C ARG A 211 -4.07 3.94 19.30
N THR A 212 -5.00 3.10 19.78
CA THR A 212 -4.80 1.65 19.74
C THR A 212 -5.01 1.16 18.30
N PRO A 213 -4.04 0.44 17.70
CA PRO A 213 -4.15 -0.01 16.32
C PRO A 213 -5.21 -1.09 16.16
N VAL A 214 -6.17 -0.84 15.26
CA VAL A 214 -7.28 -1.71 14.90
C VAL A 214 -6.92 -2.55 13.67
N LEU A 215 -6.32 -1.91 12.67
CA LEU A 215 -5.73 -2.56 11.50
C LEU A 215 -4.22 -2.30 11.50
N GLN A 216 -3.42 -3.36 11.44
CA GLN A 216 -1.97 -3.25 11.37
C GLN A 216 -1.51 -2.99 9.93
N PRO A 217 -0.37 -2.31 9.73
CA PRO A 217 0.23 -2.12 8.41
C PRO A 217 0.40 -3.45 7.67
N GLY A 218 0.08 -3.46 6.37
CA GLY A 218 0.23 -4.62 5.49
C GLY A 218 -0.76 -5.76 5.75
N ARG A 219 -1.64 -5.68 6.76
CA ARG A 219 -2.72 -6.65 6.95
C ARG A 219 -3.89 -6.35 6.03
N GLU A 220 -4.54 -7.42 5.58
CA GLU A 220 -5.72 -7.33 4.74
C GLU A 220 -6.97 -7.06 5.58
N ALA A 221 -7.82 -6.19 5.06
CA ALA A 221 -9.15 -5.90 5.56
C ALA A 221 -10.14 -6.07 4.41
N GLU A 222 -11.28 -6.69 4.70
CA GLU A 222 -12.42 -6.72 3.80
C GLU A 222 -13.35 -5.57 4.16
N VAL A 223 -13.64 -4.71 3.19
CA VAL A 223 -14.52 -3.55 3.34
C VAL A 223 -15.74 -3.73 2.45
N VAL A 224 -16.92 -3.75 3.06
CA VAL A 224 -18.20 -3.91 2.38
C VAL A 224 -18.87 -2.55 2.28
N VAL A 225 -19.08 -2.08 1.05
CA VAL A 225 -19.72 -0.79 0.77
C VAL A 225 -21.00 -0.98 -0.04
N TRP A 226 -21.90 -0.01 0.10
CA TRP A 226 -23.16 0.04 -0.65
C TRP A 226 -23.18 1.28 -1.53
N VAL A 227 -23.66 1.08 -2.77
CA VAL A 227 -23.77 2.10 -3.82
C VAL A 227 -25.17 2.15 -4.42
#